data_AF-A0A0J6SXG9-F1
#
_entry.id   AF-A0A0J6SXG9-F1
#
_cell.length_a   1.000
_cell.length_b   1.000
_cell.length_c   1.000
_cell.angle_alpha   90.00
_cell.angle_beta   90.00
_cell.angle_gamma   90.00
#
_symmetry.space_group_name_H-M   'P 1'
#
loop_
_entity.id
_entity.type
_entity.pdbx_description
1 polymer ?
#
loop_
_entity_poly.entity_id
_entity_poly.type
_entity_poly.pdbx_seq_one_letter_code
_entity_poly.pdbx_strand_id
1 'polypeptide(L)'
;MSQPPMERPAELMVWHGTLAAPGPREMRRYPTLRAALAAAAQTGDPEALPWIVTEDGAVLSPHWIDEHAPRIVARPGRFPS
;
A
#
# COMPACT_ATOMS: atom_id res chain seq x y z
N MET A 1 27.26 -5.44 4.56
CA MET A 1 26.65 -4.22 3.98
C MET A 1 25.16 -4.30 4.27
N SER A 2 24.58 -3.30 4.93
CA SER A 2 23.15 -3.28 5.24
C SER A 2 22.35 -2.99 3.97
N GLN A 3 21.32 -3.78 3.69
CA GLN A 3 20.46 -3.57 2.52
C GLN A 3 19.75 -2.20 2.62
N PRO A 4 19.60 -1.44 1.53
CA PRO A 4 18.87 -0.17 1.55
C PRO A 4 17.40 -0.38 1.98
N PRO A 5 16.79 0.58 2.71
CA PRO A 5 15.44 0.42 3.26
C PRO A 5 14.37 0.02 2.23
N MET A 6 14.46 0.55 1.00
CA MET A 6 13.50 0.29 -0.07
C MET A 6 13.49 -1.17 -0.53
N GLU A 7 14.62 -1.87 -0.39
CA GLU A 7 14.78 -3.27 -0.81
C GLU A 7 14.54 -4.24 0.34
N ARG A 8 14.33 -3.75 1.57
CA ARG A 8 14.00 -4.62 2.72
C ARG A 8 12.55 -5.09 2.66
N PRO A 9 12.25 -6.28 3.18
CA PRO A 9 10.88 -6.79 3.29
C PRO A 9 9.94 -5.81 3.99
N ALA A 10 8.67 -5.87 3.60
CA ALA A 10 7.61 -5.08 4.23
C ALA A 10 6.28 -5.84 4.13
N GLU A 11 5.39 -5.59 5.08
CA GLU A 11 4.04 -6.14 5.11
C GLU A 11 3.03 -5.04 4.81
N LEU A 12 2.19 -5.26 3.80
CA LEU A 12 1.05 -4.41 3.48
C LEU A 12 -0.19 -4.98 4.18
N MET A 13 -0.91 -4.10 4.85
CA MET A 13 -2.19 -4.39 5.49
C MET A 13 -3.24 -3.44 4.91
N VAL A 14 -4.38 -3.96 4.48
CA VAL A 14 -5.45 -3.16 3.88
C VAL A 14 -6.74 -3.33 4.67
N TRP A 15 -7.30 -2.22 5.11
CA TRP A 15 -8.65 -2.13 5.64
C TRP A 15 -9.55 -1.58 4.55
N HIS A 16 -10.76 -2.11 4.40
CA HIS A 16 -11.78 -1.50 3.56
C HIS A 16 -12.85 -0.92 4.47
N GLY A 17 -13.35 0.30 4.20
CA GLY A 17 -14.52 0.85 4.90
C GLY A 17 -15.70 -0.14 4.86
N THR A 18 -16.57 -0.25 5.85
CA THR A 18 -16.78 0.43 7.14
C THR A 18 -16.06 -0.29 8.29
N LEU A 19 -15.65 0.48 9.31
CA LEU A 19 -15.03 0.06 10.60
C LEU A 19 -15.79 -1.03 11.40
N ALA A 20 -16.80 -1.68 10.83
CA ALA A 20 -17.66 -2.65 11.50
C ALA A 20 -16.96 -3.99 11.83
N ALA A 21 -15.81 -4.28 11.20
CA ALA A 21 -15.02 -5.48 11.51
C ALA A 21 -13.64 -5.08 12.08
N PRO A 22 -13.24 -5.64 13.24
CA PRO A 22 -11.92 -5.37 13.79
C PRO A 22 -10.83 -6.02 12.91
N GLY A 23 -9.88 -5.21 12.43
CA GLY A 23 -8.65 -5.68 11.76
C GLY A 23 -8.60 -5.48 10.24
N PRO A 24 -7.43 -5.69 9.62
CA PRO A 24 -7.25 -5.62 8.18
C PRO A 24 -8.01 -6.74 7.49
N ARG A 25 -8.57 -6.47 6.31
CA ARG A 25 -9.20 -7.49 5.47
C ARG A 25 -8.17 -8.25 4.63
N GLU A 26 -7.08 -7.59 4.28
CA GLU A 26 -5.97 -8.19 3.56
C GLU A 26 -4.66 -7.89 4.28
N MET A 27 -3.82 -8.92 4.41
CA MET A 27 -2.43 -8.79 4.84
C MET A 27 -1.55 -9.55 3.87
N ARG A 28 -0.51 -8.91 3.35
CA ARG A 28 0.43 -9.54 2.42
C ARG A 28 1.84 -9.04 2.66
N ARG A 29 2.76 -10.00 2.84
CA ARG A 29 4.19 -9.72 2.92
C ARG A 29 4.81 -9.65 1.53
N TYR A 30 5.59 -8.61 1.32
CA TYR A 30 6.36 -8.38 0.10
C TYR A 30 7.86 -8.51 0.39
N PRO A 31 8.65 -8.96 -0.60
CA PRO A 31 10.10 -9.08 -0.44
C PRO A 31 10.78 -7.71 -0.35
N THR A 32 10.13 -6.63 -0.80
CA THR A 32 10.67 -5.26 -0.75
C THR A 32 9.58 -4.23 -0.38
N LEU A 33 9.97 -3.15 0.32
CA LEU A 33 9.12 -1.99 0.57
C LEU A 33 8.64 -1.35 -0.74
N ARG A 34 9.49 -1.31 -1.76
CA ARG A 34 9.08 -0.82 -3.10
C ARG A 34 7.90 -1.60 -3.66
N ALA A 35 7.90 -2.93 -3.55
CA ALA A 35 6.80 -3.76 -4.03
C ALA A 35 5.52 -3.56 -3.21
N ALA A 36 5.64 -3.41 -1.87
CA ALA A 36 4.51 -3.09 -1.01
C ALA A 36 3.86 -1.75 -1.38
N LEU A 37 4.65 -0.70 -1.63
CA LEU A 37 4.17 0.62 -2.07
C LEU A 37 3.46 0.55 -3.43
N ALA A 38 4.03 -0.18 -4.39
CA ALA A 38 3.41 -0.37 -5.70
C ALA A 38 2.08 -1.13 -5.60
N ALA A 39 1.97 -2.12 -4.70
CA ALA A 39 0.71 -2.80 -4.44
C ALA A 39 -0.32 -1.90 -3.77
N ALA A 40 0.11 -1.08 -2.79
CA ALA A 40 -0.78 -0.14 -2.12
C ALA A 40 -1.41 0.87 -3.09
N ALA A 41 -0.61 1.43 -4.02
CA ALA A 41 -1.10 2.34 -5.07
C ALA A 41 -2.04 1.70 -6.09
N GLN A 42 -2.01 0.38 -6.23
CA GLN A 42 -2.92 -0.35 -7.12
C GLN A 42 -4.27 -0.69 -6.46
N THR A 43 -4.45 -0.35 -5.19
CA THR A 43 -5.74 -0.51 -4.53
C THR A 43 -6.74 0.45 -5.18
N GLY A 44 -7.50 -0.04 -6.16
CA GLY A 44 -8.50 0.75 -6.89
C GLY A 44 -9.76 1.07 -6.08
N ASP A 45 -9.78 0.71 -4.81
CA ASP A 45 -10.88 0.98 -3.89
C ASP A 45 -10.60 2.29 -3.12
N PRO A 46 -11.41 3.36 -3.30
CA PRO A 46 -11.20 4.63 -2.61
C PRO A 46 -11.44 4.55 -1.11
N GLU A 47 -12.14 3.51 -0.63
CA GLU A 47 -12.36 3.27 0.80
C GLU A 47 -11.27 2.40 1.43
N ALA A 48 -10.26 1.99 0.65
CA ALA A 48 -9.15 1.24 1.18
C ALA A 48 -8.18 2.13 1.95
N LEU A 49 -7.80 1.66 3.13
CA LEU A 49 -6.81 2.30 3.99
C LEU A 49 -5.61 1.35 4.07
N PRO A 50 -4.62 1.49 3.17
CA PRO A 50 -3.40 0.69 3.20
C PRO A 50 -2.44 1.20 4.29
N TRP A 51 -1.85 0.28 5.05
CA TRP A 51 -0.76 0.54 5.97
C TRP A 51 0.39 -0.41 5.65
N ILE A 52 1.62 0.05 5.82
CA ILE A 52 2.80 -0.80 5.60
C ILE A 52 3.64 -0.87 6.88
N VAL A 53 3.98 -2.07 7.32
CA VAL A 53 4.96 -2.31 8.37
C VAL A 53 6.27 -2.74 7.71
N THR A 54 7.33 -1.97 7.92
CA THR A 54 8.67 -2.28 7.41
C THR A 54 9.37 -3.33 8.26
N GLU A 55 10.40 -4.00 7.74
CA GLU A 55 11.24 -4.94 8.50
C GLU A 55 11.81 -4.34 9.81
N ASP A 56 12.11 -3.05 9.83
CA ASP A 56 12.63 -2.34 11.00
C ASP A 56 11.54 -2.00 12.04
N GLY A 57 10.28 -2.31 11.74
CA GLY A 57 9.14 -2.03 12.61
C GLY A 57 8.51 -0.64 12.42
N ALA A 58 9.00 0.18 11.48
CA ALA A 58 8.34 1.43 11.14
C ALA A 58 6.99 1.17 10.48
N VAL A 59 5.98 1.95 10.88
CA VAL A 59 4.61 1.89 10.36
C VAL A 59 4.35 3.10 9.47
N LEU A 60 3.99 2.83 8.22
CA LEU A 60 3.67 3.83 7.21
C LEU A 60 2.15 3.93 7.06
N SER A 61 1.61 5.12 7.27
CA SER A 61 0.18 5.40 7.21
C SER A 61 -0.32 5.56 5.77
N PRO A 62 -1.64 5.45 5.52
CA PRO A 62 -2.23 5.66 4.20
C PRO A 62 -1.81 7.00 3.57
N HIS A 63 -1.78 8.08 4.36
CA HIS A 63 -1.37 9.40 3.89
C HIS A 63 0.12 9.44 3.49
N TRP A 64 1.01 8.82 4.27
CA TRP A 64 2.42 8.73 3.90
C TRP A 64 2.60 7.93 2.61
N ILE A 65 1.86 6.83 2.48
CA ILE A 65 1.88 5.99 1.27
C ILE A 65 1.40 6.78 0.07
N ASP A 66 0.33 7.57 0.16
CA ASP A 66 -0.17 8.40 -0.96
C ASP A 66 0.89 9.39 -1.49
N GLU A 67 1.64 10.02 -0.59
CA GLU A 67 2.71 10.97 -0.93
C GLU A 67 3.95 10.30 -1.56
N HIS A 68 4.22 9.04 -1.23
CA HIS A 68 5.48 8.34 -1.57
C HIS A 68 5.33 7.16 -2.54
N ALA A 69 4.12 6.63 -2.72
CA ALA A 69 3.87 5.53 -3.62
C ALA A 69 3.99 6.00 -5.08
N PRO A 70 4.37 5.10 -6.00
CA PRO A 70 4.40 5.44 -7.41
C PRO A 70 3.00 5.88 -7.84
N ARG A 71 2.87 7.14 -8.30
CA ARG A 71 1.62 7.66 -8.82
C ARG A 71 1.23 6.87 -10.06
N ILE A 72 0.21 6.03 -9.92
CA ILE A 72 -0.43 5.41 -11.07
C ILE A 72 -1.35 6.48 -11.64
N VAL A 73 -0.89 7.15 -12.70
CA VAL A 73 -1.77 7.97 -13.52
C VAL A 73 -2.81 7.02 -14.11
N ALA A 74 -3.98 6.96 -13.49
CA ALA A 74 -5.15 6.38 -14.12
C ALA A 74 -5.34 7.13 -15.44
N ARG A 75 -5.04 6.47 -16.56
CA ARG A 75 -5.44 6.98 -17.86
C ARG A 75 -6.96 7.00 -17.80
N PRO A 76 -7.63 8.17 -17.89
CA PRO A 76 -9.08 8.20 -17.87
C PRO A 76 -9.54 7.35 -19.05
N GLY A 77 -10.24 6.26 -18.73
CA GLY A 77 -10.82 5.35 -19.70
C GLY A 77 -11.72 6.17 -20.63
N ARG A 78 -11.37 6.16 -21.91
CA ARG A 78 -12.20 6.64 -23.00
C ARG A 78 -13.51 5.84 -22.95
N PHE A 79 -14.61 6.48 -22.54
CA PHE A 79 -15.96 5.96 -22.73
C PHE A 79 -16.29 5.98 -24.23
N PRO A 80 -16.59 4.86 -24.90
CA PRO A 80 -17.24 4.91 -26.20
C PRO A 80 -18.73 5.26 -26.01
N SER A 81 -19.20 6.17 -26.86
CA SER A 81 -20.59 6.63 -26.97
C SER A 81 -21.53 5.56 -27.49
#